data_AF-A0A100VL15-F1
#
_entry.id   AF-A0A100VL15-F1
#
_cell.length_a   1.000
_cell.length_b   1.000
_cell.length_c   1.000
_cell.angle_alpha   90.00
_cell.angle_beta   90.00
_cell.angle_gamma   90.00
#
_symmetry.space_group_name_H-M   'P 1'
#
loop_
_entity.id
_entity.type
_entity.pdbx_description
1 polymer ?
#
loop_
_entity_poly.entity_id
_entity_poly.type
_entity_poly.pdbx_seq_one_letter_code
_entity_poly.pdbx_strand_id
1 'polypeptide(L)'
;MRHLVEENLQSVRQQMALACQASGRNIEEIQLLLATKTVPPEKLEVAIQAGEVLFGENKAQELRDKFPLMQQHEQVEWHFIGHGIYQTNITGMKTHASMIK
;
A
#
# COMPACT_ATOMS: atom_id res chain seq x y z
N MET A 1 1.35 -19.14 2.66
CA MET A 1 0.91 -17.90 1.97
C MET A 1 0.87 -16.71 2.91
N ARG A 2 0.17 -16.75 4.06
CA ARG A 2 0.18 -15.64 5.05
C ARG A 2 1.59 -15.22 5.49
N HIS A 3 2.41 -16.21 5.84
CA HIS A 3 3.80 -16.02 6.27
C HIS A 3 4.67 -15.25 5.25
N LEU A 4 4.41 -15.38 3.94
CA LEU A 4 5.20 -14.71 2.90
C LEU A 4 4.87 -13.21 2.82
N VAL A 5 3.60 -12.82 3.03
CA VAL A 5 3.19 -11.41 3.00
C VAL A 5 3.79 -10.66 4.20
N GLU A 6 3.74 -11.27 5.38
CA GLU A 6 4.33 -10.70 6.61
C GLU A 6 5.85 -10.56 6.50
N GLU A 7 6.56 -11.58 6.01
CA GLU A 7 8.00 -11.52 5.74
C GLU A 7 8.36 -10.41 4.75
N ASN A 8 7.60 -10.29 3.66
CA ASN A 8 7.80 -9.25 2.65
C ASN A 8 7.61 -7.86 3.26
N LEU A 9 6.56 -7.66 4.07
CA LEU A 9 6.31 -6.41 4.77
C LEU A 9 7.46 -6.06 5.73
N GLN A 10 7.95 -7.04 6.50
CA GLN A 10 9.07 -6.82 7.40
C GLN A 10 10.34 -6.41 6.64
N SER A 11 10.65 -7.09 5.53
CA SER A 11 11.79 -6.75 4.68
C SER A 11 11.67 -5.35 4.09
N VAL A 12 10.50 -4.97 3.59
CA VAL A 12 10.23 -3.62 3.07
C VAL A 12 10.39 -2.56 4.16
N ARG A 13 9.81 -2.76 5.35
CA ARG A 13 9.91 -1.82 6.48
C ARG A 13 11.38 -1.63 6.91
N GLN A 14 12.18 -2.70 6.91
CA GLN A 14 13.61 -2.61 7.17
C GLN A 14 14.35 -1.79 6.10
N GLN A 15 14.06 -2.03 4.82
CA GLN A 15 14.66 -1.26 3.72
C GLN A 15 14.27 0.22 3.80
N MET A 16 13.00 0.52 4.13
CA MET A 16 12.54 1.89 4.36
C MET A 16 13.33 2.55 5.49
N ALA A 17 13.48 1.89 6.64
CA ALA A 17 14.24 2.44 7.77
C ALA A 17 15.70 2.74 7.39
N LEU A 18 16.37 1.83 6.68
CA LEU A 18 17.74 2.02 6.20
C LEU A 18 17.83 3.19 5.20
N ALA A 19 16.88 3.31 4.27
CA ALA A 19 16.82 4.43 3.33
C ALA A 19 16.55 5.78 4.02
N CYS A 20 15.70 5.79 5.04
CA CYS A 20 15.44 6.98 5.87
C CYS A 20 16.72 7.43 6.59
N GLN A 21 17.41 6.49 7.22
CA GLN A 21 18.69 6.75 7.89
C GLN A 21 19.73 7.31 6.92
N ALA A 22 19.87 6.69 5.74
CA ALA A 22 20.83 7.12 4.73
C ALA A 22 20.50 8.51 4.13
N SER A 23 19.22 8.89 4.10
CA SER A 23 18.75 10.17 3.58
C SER A 23 18.55 11.26 4.65
N GLY A 24 18.80 10.95 5.92
CA GLY A 24 18.57 11.87 7.04
C GLY A 24 17.10 12.24 7.25
N ARG A 25 16.17 11.37 6.82
CA ARG A 25 14.73 11.58 6.95
C ARG A 25 14.17 10.79 8.13
N ASN A 26 13.12 11.30 8.75
CA ASN A 26 12.37 10.56 9.75
C ASN A 26 11.44 9.54 9.06
N ILE A 27 11.40 8.32 9.57
CA ILE A 27 10.51 7.26 9.07
C ILE A 27 9.03 7.63 9.24
N GLU A 28 8.69 8.37 10.30
CA GLU A 28 7.32 8.85 10.57
C GLU A 28 6.79 9.83 9.51
N GLU A 29 7.67 10.42 8.70
CA GLU A 29 7.30 11.30 7.58
C GLU A 29 7.05 10.54 6.26
N ILE A 30 7.13 9.21 6.29
CA ILE A 30 7.02 8.35 5.12
C ILE A 30 5.94 7.31 5.37
N GLN A 31 5.04 7.18 4.40
CA GLN A 31 4.00 6.16 4.42
C GLN A 31 4.28 5.11 3.35
N LEU A 32 3.91 3.86 3.64
CA LEU A 32 3.99 2.75 2.71
C LEU A 32 2.64 2.60 2.00
N LEU A 33 2.62 2.78 0.67
CA LEU A 33 1.45 2.46 -0.15
C LEU A 33 1.64 1.10 -0.81
N LEU A 34 0.75 0.16 -0.51
CA LEU A 34 0.76 -1.17 -1.10
C LEU A 34 0.14 -1.15 -2.49
N ALA A 35 0.92 -1.40 -3.53
CA ALA A 35 0.36 -1.58 -4.87
C ALA A 35 -0.25 -2.98 -5.00
N THR A 36 -1.58 -3.07 -5.04
CA THR A 36 -2.34 -4.33 -4.89
C THR A 36 -3.09 -4.77 -6.14
N LYS A 37 -2.76 -4.18 -7.29
CA LYS A 37 -3.22 -4.64 -8.60
C LYS A 37 -2.98 -6.15 -8.74
N THR A 38 -3.97 -6.90 -9.20
CA THR A 38 -3.90 -8.36 -9.40
C THR A 38 -3.63 -9.18 -8.12
N VAL A 39 -3.62 -8.55 -6.93
CA VAL A 39 -3.47 -9.24 -5.64
C VAL A 39 -4.86 -9.68 -5.15
N PRO A 40 -5.04 -10.96 -4.79
CA PRO A 40 -6.31 -11.47 -4.34
C PRO A 40 -6.64 -11.01 -2.90
N PRO A 41 -7.93 -10.89 -2.53
CA PRO A 41 -8.36 -10.34 -1.24
C PRO A 41 -7.73 -11.00 -0.01
N GLU A 42 -7.45 -12.31 -0.03
CA GLU A 42 -6.92 -13.02 1.14
C GLU A 42 -5.51 -12.54 1.51
N LYS A 43 -4.72 -12.06 0.53
CA LYS A 43 -3.41 -11.44 0.80
C LYS A 43 -3.56 -10.01 1.36
N LEU A 44 -4.63 -9.32 0.98
CA LEU A 44 -4.95 -7.97 1.48
C LEU A 44 -5.35 -8.02 2.94
N GLU A 45 -6.18 -8.99 3.32
CA GLU A 45 -6.55 -9.22 4.73
C GLU A 45 -5.32 -9.43 5.62
N VAL A 46 -4.32 -10.18 5.14
CA VAL A 46 -3.06 -10.38 5.89
C VAL A 46 -2.31 -9.06 6.04
N ALA A 47 -2.23 -8.24 4.99
CA ALA A 47 -1.60 -6.94 5.07
C ALA A 47 -2.33 -5.97 6.03
N ILE A 48 -3.67 -5.97 6.00
CA ILE A 48 -4.51 -5.19 6.93
C ILE A 48 -4.27 -5.67 8.36
N GLN A 49 -4.24 -6.97 8.60
CA GLN A 49 -3.93 -7.55 9.93
C GLN A 49 -2.51 -7.22 10.41
N ALA A 50 -1.56 -7.05 9.48
CA ALA A 50 -0.20 -6.58 9.76
C ALA A 50 -0.11 -5.06 10.01
N GLY A 51 -1.23 -4.34 10.00
CA GLY A 51 -1.35 -2.91 10.29
C GLY A 51 -1.18 -1.99 9.09
N GLU A 52 -1.17 -2.52 7.86
CA GLU A 52 -1.10 -1.70 6.66
C GLU A 52 -2.48 -1.10 6.36
N VAL A 53 -2.49 0.21 6.07
CA VAL A 53 -3.72 0.98 5.90
C VAL A 53 -3.83 1.65 4.53
N LEU A 54 -2.76 1.73 3.74
CA LEU A 54 -2.79 2.40 2.44
C LEU A 54 -2.63 1.38 1.30
N PHE A 55 -3.64 1.32 0.43
CA PHE A 55 -3.69 0.37 -0.70
C PHE A 55 -3.86 1.11 -2.02
N GLY A 56 -3.25 0.59 -3.08
CA GLY A 56 -3.14 1.23 -4.38
C GLY A 56 -3.57 0.32 -5.52
N GLU A 57 -4.60 0.70 -6.27
CA GLU A 57 -5.12 -0.05 -7.41
C GLU A 57 -4.92 0.68 -8.73
N ASN A 58 -4.61 -0.07 -9.79
CA ASN A 58 -4.39 0.50 -11.12
C ASN A 58 -5.66 0.56 -11.97
N LYS A 59 -6.69 -0.21 -11.64
CA LYS A 59 -7.93 -0.32 -12.43
C LYS A 59 -9.15 -0.11 -11.53
N ALA A 60 -10.08 0.72 -11.99
CA ALA A 60 -11.32 0.99 -11.24
C ALA A 60 -12.17 -0.28 -11.04
N GLN A 61 -12.09 -1.25 -11.96
CA GLN A 61 -12.76 -2.55 -11.78
C GLN A 61 -12.23 -3.29 -10.55
N GLU A 62 -10.91 -3.32 -10.35
CA GLU A 62 -10.31 -4.04 -9.23
C GLU A 62 -10.67 -3.36 -7.88
N LEU A 63 -10.80 -2.03 -7.85
CA LEU A 63 -11.36 -1.30 -6.70
C LEU A 63 -12.81 -1.71 -6.41
N ARG A 64 -13.66 -1.82 -7.44
CA ARG A 64 -15.06 -2.23 -7.26
C ARG A 64 -15.16 -3.65 -6.71
N ASP A 65 -14.35 -4.56 -7.23
CA ASP A 65 -14.37 -5.97 -6.81
C ASP A 65 -13.88 -6.13 -5.35
N LYS A 66 -13.01 -5.22 -4.88
CA LYS A 66 -12.49 -5.18 -3.51
C LYS A 66 -13.32 -4.33 -2.56
N PHE A 67 -14.34 -3.62 -3.05
CA PHE A 67 -15.18 -2.72 -2.26
C PHE A 67 -15.80 -3.36 -0.99
N PRO A 68 -16.27 -4.63 -1.00
CA PRO A 68 -16.75 -5.28 0.22
C PRO A 68 -15.69 -5.36 1.32
N LEU A 69 -14.43 -5.62 0.97
CA LEU A 69 -13.31 -5.64 1.92
C LEU A 69 -13.04 -4.22 2.47
N MET A 70 -13.17 -3.19 1.63
CA MET A 70 -13.03 -1.79 2.05
C MET A 70 -14.06 -1.44 3.14
N GLN A 71 -15.31 -1.86 2.95
CA GLN A 71 -16.39 -1.58 3.91
C GLN A 71 -16.20 -2.27 5.26
N GLN A 72 -15.44 -3.37 5.31
CA GLN A 72 -15.14 -4.09 6.54
C GLN A 72 -14.03 -3.42 7.38
N HIS A 73 -13.26 -2.52 6.77
CA HIS A 73 -12.07 -1.94 7.38
C HIS A 73 -12.04 -0.41 7.20
N GLU A 74 -12.76 0.31 8.07
CA GLU A 74 -12.90 1.78 8.00
C GLU A 74 -11.57 2.55 8.09
N GLN A 75 -10.51 1.93 8.64
CA GLN A 75 -9.19 2.54 8.79
C GLN A 75 -8.34 2.46 7.52
N VAL A 76 -8.82 1.77 6.48
CA VAL A 76 -8.04 1.48 5.27
C VAL A 76 -8.39 2.49 4.16
N GLU A 77 -7.37 3.16 3.64
CA GLU A 77 -7.46 4.09 2.52
C GLU A 77 -7.08 3.41 1.21
N TRP A 78 -7.88 3.65 0.18
CA TRP A 78 -7.69 3.09 -1.15
C TRP A 78 -7.44 4.18 -2.17
N HIS A 79 -6.29 4.10 -2.84
CA HIS A 79 -5.81 5.06 -3.82
C HIS A 79 -5.86 4.44 -5.21
N PHE A 80 -6.35 5.20 -6.17
CA PHE A 80 -6.22 4.84 -7.58
C PHE A 80 -4.90 5.38 -8.12
N ILE A 81 -4.00 4.49 -8.58
CA ILE A 81 -2.64 4.80 -9.07
C ILE A 81 -2.43 4.41 -10.55
N GLY A 82 -3.51 4.24 -11.32
CA GLY A 82 -3.47 3.91 -12.74
C GLY A 82 -2.91 5.05 -13.63
N HIS A 83 -2.35 4.69 -14.79
CA HIS A 83 -1.89 5.67 -15.79
C HIS A 83 -3.10 6.42 -16.37
N GLY A 84 -3.20 7.73 -16.09
CA GLY A 84 -4.28 8.57 -16.61
C GLY A 84 -4.61 9.85 -15.84
N ILE A 85 -3.92 10.18 -14.73
CA ILE A 85 -4.19 11.40 -13.96
C ILE A 85 -2.89 12.19 -13.72
N TYR A 86 -2.34 12.76 -14.79
CA TYR A 86 -1.71 14.08 -14.66
C TYR A 86 -2.85 15.10 -14.72
N GLN A 87 -2.89 16.03 -13.76
CA GLN A 87 -3.90 17.07 -13.54
C GLN A 87 -5.14 16.61 -12.75
N THR A 88 -5.09 16.72 -11.42
CA THR A 88 -5.70 17.84 -10.67
C THR A 88 -5.87 17.38 -9.20
N ASN A 89 -5.03 17.91 -8.31
CA ASN A 89 -5.13 17.86 -6.85
C ASN A 89 -5.17 16.47 -6.17
N ILE A 90 -4.01 15.86 -5.95
CA ILE A 90 -3.78 15.06 -4.73
C ILE A 90 -2.50 15.59 -4.08
N THR A 91 -2.67 16.63 -3.28
CA THR A 91 -1.60 17.24 -2.49
C THR A 91 -1.14 16.23 -1.44
N GLY A 92 0.11 15.73 -1.54
CA GLY A 92 0.82 15.18 -0.38
C GLY A 92 1.52 13.82 -0.49
N MET A 93 1.52 13.11 -1.62
CA MET A 93 2.18 11.79 -1.66
C MET A 93 3.67 11.86 -2.03
N LYS A 94 4.55 11.65 -1.04
CA LYS A 94 5.93 11.20 -1.27
C LYS A 94 5.90 9.68 -1.44
N THR A 95 6.02 9.19 -2.67
CA THR A 95 5.85 7.78 -3.03
C THR A 95 7.11 6.95 -2.76
N HIS A 96 7.03 6.02 -1.81
CA HIS A 96 7.79 4.77 -1.84
C HIS A 96 6.75 3.65 -2.05
N ALA A 97 6.66 3.13 -3.27
CA ALA A 97 5.75 2.04 -3.62
C ALA A 97 6.58 0.76 -3.79
N SER A 98 6.36 -0.22 -2.93
CA SER A 98 6.91 -1.57 -3.10
C SER A 98 5.79 -2.52 -3.49
N MET A 99 6.02 -3.33 -4.52
CA MET A 99 5.07 -4.35 -4.94
C MET A 99 5.23 -5.56 -4.03
N ILE A 100 4.20 -5.87 -3.23
CA ILE A 100 4.09 -7.18 -2.58
C ILE A 100 3.68 -8.19 -3.66
N LYS A 101 4.57 -9.11 -4.03
CA LYS A 101 4.28 -10.27 -4.88
C LYS A 101 3.88 -11.47 -4.04
#